data_AF-A0A7C6ZUX2-F1
#
_entry.id   AF-A0A7C6ZUX2-F1
#
_cell.length_a   1.000
_cell.length_b   1.000
_cell.length_c   1.000
_cell.angle_alpha   90.00
_cell.angle_beta   90.00
_cell.angle_gamma   90.00
#
_symmetry.space_group_name_H-M   'P 1'
#
loop_
_entity.id
_entity.type
_entity.pdbx_description
1 polymer ?
#
loop_
_entity_poly.entity_id
_entity_poly.type
_entity_poly.pdbx_seq_one_letter_code
_entity_poly.pdbx_strand_id
1 'polypeptide(L)'
;QWSLALSDAQIAALPAASQAALAGYRQHSNGAATLREMFTVRRDLPEFVRSLAAEIETGQSCAVVDVAFVNAGDLALGELLERMPALSQLAAYGGWNTAGNTLGCVLAHAVIRHLQTLHGATPEAIAAHVRFLFLRLVEDDLFMARLRTQIAVEDLPALGLPITLGNVGEHAETVRALVERKLGEAAAQLAQERFIGRQAQAGDAAILLEALTLTDVELPWGRLFDLTMNVDARYVIG
;
A
#
# COMPACT_ATOMS: atom_id res chain seq x y z
N GLN A 1 9.77 4.72 -8.18
CA GLN A 1 9.31 3.72 -9.15
C GLN A 1 8.32 4.35 -10.13
N TRP A 2 7.16 4.82 -9.66
CA TRP A 2 6.14 5.47 -10.48
C TRP A 2 6.68 6.55 -11.45
N SER A 3 7.42 7.54 -10.94
CA SER A 3 7.96 8.64 -11.75
C SER A 3 8.98 8.20 -12.81
N LEU A 4 9.57 7.01 -12.68
CA LEU A 4 10.50 6.42 -13.65
C LEU A 4 9.77 5.59 -14.72
N ALA A 5 8.54 5.13 -14.42
CA ALA A 5 7.73 4.29 -15.30
C ALA A 5 6.79 5.09 -16.22
N LEU A 6 6.66 6.41 -16.02
CA LEU A 6 5.80 7.24 -16.87
C LEU A 6 6.28 7.28 -18.32
N SER A 7 5.35 6.98 -19.23
CA SER A 7 5.48 7.16 -20.68
C SER A 7 5.45 8.64 -21.08
N ASP A 8 5.93 8.96 -22.29
CA ASP A 8 5.91 10.32 -22.82
C ASP A 8 4.49 10.90 -22.90
N ALA A 9 3.49 10.07 -23.22
CA ALA A 9 2.09 10.48 -23.24
C ALA A 9 1.57 10.84 -21.84
N GLN A 10 1.94 10.06 -20.82
CA GLN A 10 1.58 10.38 -19.43
C GLN A 10 2.26 11.66 -18.94
N ILE A 11 3.52 11.88 -19.32
CA ILE A 11 4.24 13.13 -18.99
C ILE A 11 3.57 14.33 -19.67
N ALA A 12 3.21 14.21 -20.95
CA ALA A 12 2.54 15.28 -21.69
C ALA A 12 1.17 15.66 -21.11
N ALA A 13 0.51 14.74 -20.40
CA ALA A 13 -0.76 14.99 -19.71
C ALA A 13 -0.61 15.72 -18.37
N LEU A 14 0.62 15.84 -17.83
CA LEU A 14 0.87 16.55 -16.57
C LEU A 14 0.74 18.07 -16.73
N PRO A 15 0.45 18.82 -15.65
CA PRO A 15 0.54 20.27 -15.66
C PRO A 15 1.92 20.76 -16.14
N ALA A 16 1.99 21.89 -16.84
CA ALA A 16 3.24 22.40 -17.41
C ALA A 16 4.34 22.61 -16.35
N ALA A 17 3.98 23.11 -15.15
CA ALA A 17 4.90 23.23 -14.03
C ALA A 17 5.48 21.87 -13.60
N SER A 18 4.64 20.83 -13.59
CA SER A 18 5.01 19.46 -13.23
C SER A 18 5.90 18.80 -14.28
N GLN A 19 5.67 19.07 -15.57
CA GLN A 19 6.54 18.60 -16.66
C GLN A 19 7.97 19.14 -16.51
N ALA A 20 8.11 20.46 -16.30
CA ALA A 20 9.41 21.10 -16.12
C ALA A 20 10.13 20.60 -14.85
N ALA A 21 9.39 20.50 -13.74
CA ALA A 21 9.93 20.00 -12.48
C ALA A 21 10.38 18.53 -12.59
N LEU A 22 9.60 17.67 -13.25
CA LEU A 22 9.93 16.25 -13.44
C LEU A 22 11.18 16.06 -14.29
N ALA A 23 11.36 16.87 -15.35
CA ALA A 23 12.57 16.84 -16.17
C ALA A 23 13.83 17.13 -15.34
N GLY A 24 13.78 18.14 -14.46
CA GLY A 24 14.87 18.44 -13.52
C GLY A 24 15.06 17.37 -12.44
N TYR A 25 13.96 16.84 -11.89
CA TYR A 25 14.00 15.81 -10.85
C TYR A 25 14.64 14.50 -11.33
N ARG A 26 14.30 14.05 -12.55
CA ARG A 26 14.88 12.84 -13.15
C ARG A 26 16.40 12.94 -13.32
N GLN A 27 16.95 14.14 -13.47
CA GLN A 27 18.40 14.37 -13.56
C GLN A 27 19.13 14.25 -12.21
N HIS A 28 18.42 14.40 -11.08
CA HIS A 28 19.01 14.47 -9.73
C HIS A 28 18.62 13.29 -8.81
N SER A 29 17.74 12.39 -9.27
CA SER A 29 17.23 11.28 -8.44
C SER A 29 18.22 10.10 -8.33
N ASN A 30 18.18 9.36 -7.22
CA ASN A 30 18.85 8.04 -7.03
C ASN A 30 18.29 6.93 -7.97
N GLY A 31 17.74 7.30 -9.14
CA GLY A 31 17.03 6.44 -10.06
C GLY A 31 17.83 5.24 -10.53
N ALA A 32 19.16 5.31 -10.60
CA ALA A 32 19.99 4.16 -10.98
C ALA A 32 19.87 2.98 -10.00
N ALA A 33 19.76 3.22 -8.69
CA ALA A 33 19.55 2.17 -7.70
C ALA A 33 18.13 1.60 -7.81
N THR A 34 17.13 2.48 -7.97
CA THR A 34 15.73 2.06 -8.18
C THR A 34 15.56 1.25 -9.46
N LEU A 35 16.15 1.67 -10.58
CA LEU A 35 16.12 0.95 -11.85
C LEU A 35 16.80 -0.41 -11.73
N ARG A 36 17.96 -0.48 -11.05
CA ARG A 36 18.65 -1.75 -10.81
C ARG A 36 17.71 -2.75 -10.12
N GLU A 37 17.01 -2.31 -9.08
CA GLU A 37 16.11 -3.16 -8.33
C GLU A 37 14.87 -3.57 -9.16
N MET A 38 14.28 -2.62 -9.90
CA MET A 38 13.15 -2.89 -10.81
C MET A 38 13.49 -3.96 -11.87
N PHE A 39 14.74 -4.00 -12.33
CA PHE A 39 15.23 -4.91 -13.36
C PHE A 39 16.17 -5.99 -12.82
N THR A 40 16.09 -6.30 -11.52
CA THR A 40 16.87 -7.39 -10.90
C THR A 40 16.62 -8.71 -11.63
N VAL A 41 17.70 -9.40 -12.00
CA VAL A 41 17.63 -10.71 -12.68
C VAL A 41 17.00 -11.75 -11.75
N ARG A 42 16.07 -12.56 -12.28
CA ARG A 42 15.21 -13.53 -11.55
C ARG A 42 14.05 -12.92 -10.74
N ARG A 43 13.76 -11.63 -10.91
CA ARG A 43 12.51 -11.03 -10.39
C ARG A 43 11.34 -11.39 -11.31
N ASP A 44 10.64 -12.47 -10.97
CA ASP A 44 9.39 -12.88 -11.64
C ASP A 44 8.19 -12.68 -10.69
N LEU A 45 7.72 -11.44 -10.61
CA LEU A 45 6.57 -11.10 -9.78
C LEU A 45 5.26 -11.76 -10.22
N PRO A 46 4.96 -11.91 -11.53
CA PRO A 46 3.79 -12.66 -11.96
C PRO A 46 3.79 -14.10 -11.45
N GLU A 47 4.92 -14.81 -11.51
CA GLU A 47 5.01 -16.16 -10.95
C GLU A 47 4.92 -16.17 -9.43
N PHE A 48 5.54 -15.19 -8.76
CA PHE A 48 5.43 -15.06 -7.30
C PHE A 48 3.96 -14.94 -6.86
N VAL A 49 3.19 -14.05 -7.50
CA VAL A 49 1.77 -13.84 -7.17
C VAL A 49 0.91 -15.04 -7.56
N ARG A 50 1.22 -15.72 -8.67
CA ARG A 50 0.52 -16.96 -9.05
C ARG A 50 0.73 -18.07 -8.03
N SER A 51 1.98 -18.28 -7.61
CA SER A 51 2.32 -19.29 -6.60
C SER A 51 1.69 -18.95 -5.24
N LEU A 52 1.74 -17.67 -4.85
CA LEU A 52 1.07 -17.16 -3.65
C LEU A 52 -0.44 -17.44 -3.66
N ALA A 53 -1.12 -17.14 -4.77
CA ALA A 53 -2.56 -17.40 -4.90
C ALA A 53 -2.88 -18.90 -4.79
N ALA A 54 -2.08 -19.76 -5.43
CA ALA A 54 -2.26 -21.21 -5.36
C ALA A 54 -2.10 -21.74 -3.92
N GLU A 55 -1.10 -21.28 -3.18
CA GLU A 55 -0.90 -21.70 -1.78
C GLU A 55 -2.07 -21.25 -0.88
N ILE A 56 -2.57 -20.01 -1.05
CA ILE A 56 -3.74 -19.52 -0.33
C ILE A 56 -4.98 -20.39 -0.62
N GLU A 57 -5.20 -20.78 -1.88
CA GLU A 57 -6.32 -21.64 -2.27
C GLU A 57 -6.26 -23.03 -1.61
N THR A 58 -5.07 -23.53 -1.28
CA THR A 58 -4.91 -24.78 -0.50
C THR A 58 -5.10 -24.60 1.01
N GLY A 59 -5.43 -23.40 1.48
CA GLY A 59 -5.65 -23.09 2.89
C GLY A 59 -4.38 -22.75 3.67
N GLN A 60 -3.24 -22.53 2.99
CA GLN A 60 -2.01 -22.11 3.66
C GLN A 60 -2.10 -20.67 4.16
N SER A 61 -1.50 -20.41 5.33
CA SER A 61 -1.34 -19.05 5.84
C SER A 61 -0.17 -18.37 5.14
N CYS A 62 -0.45 -17.58 4.11
CA CYS A 62 0.59 -16.90 3.33
C CYS A 62 0.72 -15.44 3.72
N ALA A 63 1.96 -14.98 3.90
CA ALA A 63 2.27 -13.57 4.17
C ALA A 63 3.32 -13.05 3.18
N VAL A 64 3.26 -11.76 2.88
CA VAL A 64 4.18 -11.11 1.93
C VAL A 64 5.04 -10.08 2.67
N VAL A 65 6.36 -10.28 2.58
CA VAL A 65 7.38 -9.37 3.10
C VAL A 65 8.02 -8.67 1.90
N ASP A 66 7.52 -7.48 1.57
CA ASP A 66 8.05 -6.67 0.48
C ASP A 66 9.25 -5.84 0.96
N VAL A 67 10.44 -6.23 0.53
CA VAL A 67 11.70 -5.64 0.98
C VAL A 67 12.64 -5.30 -0.17
N ALA A 68 12.09 -5.22 -1.39
CA ALA A 68 12.87 -4.84 -2.56
C ALA A 68 13.37 -3.39 -2.43
N PHE A 69 12.55 -2.49 -1.89
CA PHE A 69 12.89 -1.08 -1.72
C PHE A 69 12.86 -0.65 -0.25
N VAL A 70 13.96 -0.05 0.22
CA VAL A 70 13.99 0.53 1.57
C VAL A 70 13.10 1.75 1.61
N ASN A 71 12.24 1.84 2.64
CA ASN A 71 11.27 2.91 2.82
C ASN A 71 10.38 3.09 1.57
N ALA A 72 9.92 2.02 0.94
CA ALA A 72 8.88 2.04 -0.10
C ALA A 72 8.39 0.62 -0.41
N GLY A 73 7.09 0.44 -0.63
CA GLY A 73 6.62 -0.78 -1.29
C GLY A 73 7.07 -0.85 -2.76
N ASP A 74 7.14 -2.06 -3.30
CA ASP A 74 7.35 -2.36 -4.70
C ASP A 74 6.04 -2.16 -5.46
N LEU A 75 6.03 -1.12 -6.30
CA LEU A 75 4.85 -0.71 -7.06
C LEU A 75 4.34 -1.83 -7.97
N ALA A 76 5.25 -2.58 -8.61
CA ALA A 76 4.83 -3.61 -9.55
C ALA A 76 4.29 -4.86 -8.82
N LEU A 77 4.81 -5.15 -7.62
CA LEU A 77 4.26 -6.22 -6.78
C LEU A 77 2.88 -5.83 -6.27
N GLY A 78 2.75 -4.61 -5.72
CA GLY A 78 1.48 -4.04 -5.26
C GLY A 78 0.40 -4.12 -6.33
N GLU A 79 0.68 -3.62 -7.54
CA GLU A 79 -0.24 -3.65 -8.66
C GLU A 79 -0.70 -5.08 -9.07
N LEU A 80 0.12 -6.12 -8.86
CA LEU A 80 -0.26 -7.51 -9.10
C LEU A 80 -1.08 -8.07 -7.93
N LEU A 81 -0.72 -7.73 -6.69
CA LEU A 81 -1.46 -8.10 -5.48
C LEU A 81 -2.87 -7.48 -5.46
N GLU A 82 -3.01 -6.19 -5.82
CA GLU A 82 -4.30 -5.49 -6.00
C GLU A 82 -5.22 -6.21 -6.99
N ARG A 83 -4.67 -6.98 -7.94
CA ARG A 83 -5.42 -7.77 -8.92
C ARG A 83 -5.71 -9.21 -8.49
N MET A 84 -5.07 -9.69 -7.43
CA MET A 84 -5.23 -11.05 -6.91
C MET A 84 -6.57 -11.18 -6.17
N PRO A 85 -7.52 -12.04 -6.62
CA PRO A 85 -8.82 -12.19 -5.96
C PRO A 85 -8.73 -12.62 -4.49
N ALA A 86 -7.66 -13.35 -4.14
CA ALA A 86 -7.39 -13.85 -2.80
C ALA A 86 -6.66 -12.84 -1.89
N LEU A 87 -6.48 -11.57 -2.30
CA LEU A 87 -5.71 -10.58 -1.53
C LEU A 87 -6.16 -10.45 -0.07
N SER A 88 -7.48 -10.42 0.17
CA SER A 88 -8.04 -10.29 1.53
C SER A 88 -7.81 -11.51 2.43
N GLN A 89 -7.27 -12.60 1.88
CA GLN A 89 -6.99 -13.84 2.61
C GLN A 89 -5.53 -13.94 3.06
N LEU A 90 -4.67 -12.98 2.70
CA LEU A 90 -3.29 -12.94 3.18
C LEU A 90 -3.24 -12.91 4.71
N ALA A 91 -2.32 -13.68 5.27
CA ALA A 91 -2.06 -13.67 6.70
C ALA A 91 -1.44 -12.35 7.17
N ALA A 92 -0.62 -11.72 6.31
CA ALA A 92 -0.04 -10.39 6.52
C ALA A 92 0.57 -9.83 5.22
N TYR A 93 0.73 -8.50 5.17
CA TYR A 93 1.49 -7.79 4.15
C TYR A 93 2.28 -6.65 4.81
N GLY A 94 3.45 -6.33 4.27
CA GLY A 94 4.19 -5.13 4.63
C GLY A 94 5.30 -4.84 3.63
N GLY A 95 5.47 -3.57 3.29
CA GLY A 95 6.43 -3.04 2.32
C GLY A 95 7.10 -1.73 2.73
N TRP A 96 6.83 -1.21 3.92
CA TRP A 96 7.43 0.04 4.40
C TRP A 96 8.56 -0.20 5.41
N ASN A 97 9.45 0.80 5.52
CA ASN A 97 10.61 0.87 6.42
C ASN A 97 11.84 0.06 5.94
N THR A 98 12.66 -0.43 6.86
CA THR A 98 13.83 -1.27 6.58
C THR A 98 13.45 -2.75 6.63
N ALA A 99 14.20 -3.60 5.92
CA ALA A 99 13.90 -5.03 5.79
C ALA A 99 13.67 -5.74 7.13
N GLY A 100 14.45 -5.41 8.17
CA GLY A 100 14.28 -5.99 9.51
C GLY A 100 12.96 -5.59 10.18
N ASN A 101 12.57 -4.32 10.07
CA ASN A 101 11.31 -3.82 10.63
C ASN A 101 10.11 -4.40 9.88
N THR A 102 10.17 -4.45 8.54
CA THR A 102 9.13 -5.04 7.70
C THR A 102 8.95 -6.52 8.01
N LEU A 103 10.05 -7.29 8.02
CA LEU A 103 10.02 -8.73 8.34
C LEU A 103 9.45 -8.98 9.74
N GLY A 104 9.90 -8.23 10.75
CA GLY A 104 9.42 -8.40 12.13
C GLY A 104 7.92 -8.14 12.27
N CYS A 105 7.41 -7.07 11.66
CA CYS A 105 5.99 -6.73 11.70
C CYS A 105 5.12 -7.77 10.97
N VAL A 106 5.50 -8.12 9.73
CA VAL A 106 4.78 -9.09 8.91
C VAL A 106 4.78 -10.47 9.57
N LEU A 107 5.93 -10.92 10.10
CA LEU A 107 6.03 -12.21 10.78
C LEU A 107 5.14 -12.25 12.03
N ALA A 108 5.15 -11.20 12.85
CA ALA A 108 4.30 -11.14 14.04
C ALA A 108 2.81 -11.22 13.67
N HIS A 109 2.36 -10.44 12.68
CA HIS A 109 0.98 -10.47 12.21
C HIS A 109 0.59 -11.83 11.63
N ALA A 110 1.46 -12.42 10.81
CA ALA A 110 1.25 -13.73 10.20
C ALA A 110 1.15 -14.85 11.24
N VAL A 111 2.02 -14.86 12.26
CA VAL A 111 1.97 -15.84 13.36
C VAL A 111 0.68 -15.72 14.15
N ILE A 112 0.27 -14.49 14.51
CA ILE A 112 -1.00 -14.26 15.20
C ILE A 112 -2.16 -14.80 14.36
N ARG A 113 -2.20 -14.48 13.06
CA ARG A 113 -3.25 -14.94 12.16
C ARG A 113 -3.25 -16.46 11.97
N HIS A 114 -2.08 -17.08 11.92
CA HIS A 114 -1.96 -18.53 11.82
C HIS A 114 -2.49 -19.21 13.09
N LEU A 115 -2.13 -18.71 14.27
CA LEU A 115 -2.65 -19.23 15.55
C LEU A 115 -4.18 -19.05 15.67
N GLN A 116 -4.71 -17.92 15.23
CA GLN A 116 -6.17 -17.72 15.12
C GLN A 116 -6.83 -18.80 14.24
N THR A 117 -6.20 -19.13 13.11
CA THR A 117 -6.71 -20.16 12.19
C THR A 117 -6.72 -21.55 12.83
N LEU A 118 -5.66 -21.91 13.58
CA LEU A 118 -5.53 -23.21 14.24
C LEU A 118 -6.39 -23.38 15.49
N HIS A 119 -6.55 -22.32 16.28
CA HIS A 119 -7.15 -22.39 17.61
C HIS A 119 -8.51 -21.68 17.72
N GLY A 120 -8.97 -21.08 16.62
CA GLY A 120 -10.13 -20.20 16.62
C GLY A 120 -9.80 -18.78 17.09
N ALA A 121 -10.69 -17.86 16.77
CA ALA A 121 -10.61 -16.47 17.22
C ALA A 121 -12.00 -15.90 17.44
N THR A 122 -12.10 -14.83 18.23
CA THR A 122 -13.37 -14.09 18.31
C THR A 122 -13.58 -13.28 17.02
N PRO A 123 -14.83 -12.94 16.67
CA PRO A 123 -15.11 -12.05 15.54
C PRO A 123 -14.32 -10.73 15.56
N GLU A 124 -14.12 -10.15 16.74
CA GLU A 124 -13.34 -8.91 16.93
C GLU A 124 -11.87 -9.12 16.60
N ALA A 125 -11.30 -10.27 16.96
CA ALA A 125 -9.91 -10.62 16.65
C ALA A 125 -9.71 -10.90 15.15
N ILE A 126 -10.71 -11.47 14.47
CA ILE A 126 -10.72 -11.60 13.00
C ILE A 126 -10.79 -10.22 12.35
N ALA A 127 -11.69 -9.36 12.83
CA ALA A 127 -11.82 -8.00 12.33
C ALA A 127 -10.53 -7.19 12.54
N ALA A 128 -9.85 -7.35 13.68
CA ALA A 128 -8.56 -6.71 13.92
C ALA A 128 -7.48 -7.16 12.91
N HIS A 129 -7.43 -8.44 12.55
CA HIS A 129 -6.55 -8.93 11.49
C HIS A 129 -6.87 -8.25 10.14
N VAL A 130 -8.13 -8.21 9.74
CA VAL A 130 -8.54 -7.60 8.46
C VAL A 130 -8.22 -6.11 8.43
N ARG A 131 -8.51 -5.38 9.52
CA ARG A 131 -8.19 -3.95 9.65
C ARG A 131 -6.70 -3.70 9.48
N PHE A 132 -5.87 -4.50 10.14
CA PHE A 132 -4.42 -4.30 10.08
C PHE A 132 -3.84 -4.68 8.71
N LEU A 133 -4.32 -5.78 8.09
CA LEU A 133 -3.95 -6.13 6.72
C LEU A 133 -4.29 -5.00 5.74
N PHE A 134 -5.53 -4.50 5.80
CA PHE A 134 -5.99 -3.41 4.95
C PHE A 134 -5.18 -2.13 5.18
N LEU A 135 -4.89 -1.79 6.44
CA LEU A 135 -4.03 -0.66 6.78
C LEU A 135 -2.66 -0.77 6.11
N ARG A 136 -2.00 -1.93 6.16
CA ARG A 136 -0.69 -2.12 5.52
C ARG A 136 -0.75 -2.05 4.00
N LEU A 137 -1.81 -2.55 3.38
CA LEU A 137 -2.01 -2.40 1.93
C LEU A 137 -2.22 -0.93 1.55
N VAL A 138 -3.03 -0.19 2.31
CA VAL A 138 -3.27 1.23 2.04
C VAL A 138 -2.00 2.07 2.27
N GLU A 139 -1.27 1.83 3.36
CA GLU A 139 -0.06 2.58 3.69
C GLU A 139 1.11 2.19 2.78
N ASP A 140 1.49 0.92 2.77
CA ASP A 140 2.76 0.50 2.18
C ASP A 140 2.68 0.34 0.66
N ASP A 141 1.55 -0.15 0.17
CA ASP A 141 1.31 -0.31 -1.27
C ASP A 141 0.73 0.99 -1.86
N LEU A 142 -0.51 1.36 -1.52
CA LEU A 142 -1.16 2.49 -2.19
C LEU A 142 -0.42 3.82 -1.96
N PHE A 143 -0.04 4.14 -0.72
CA PHE A 143 0.62 5.40 -0.42
C PHE A 143 2.14 5.37 -0.69
N MET A 144 2.87 4.46 -0.06
CA MET A 144 4.33 4.46 -0.07
C MET A 144 4.92 4.03 -1.41
N ALA A 145 4.30 3.08 -2.12
CA ALA A 145 4.77 2.65 -3.45
C ALA A 145 4.35 3.60 -4.57
N ARG A 146 3.16 4.20 -4.47
CA ARG A 146 2.51 4.97 -5.55
C ARG A 146 2.18 6.42 -5.17
N LEU A 147 1.13 6.64 -4.37
CA LEU A 147 0.43 7.93 -4.30
C LEU A 147 1.28 9.07 -3.79
N ARG A 148 2.19 8.88 -2.83
CA ARG A 148 3.04 9.98 -2.34
C ARG A 148 3.94 10.55 -3.44
N THR A 149 4.46 9.68 -4.32
CA THR A 149 5.31 10.11 -5.45
C THR A 149 4.46 10.74 -6.53
N GLN A 150 3.28 10.17 -6.80
CA GLN A 150 2.33 10.76 -7.72
C GLN A 150 1.93 12.18 -7.27
N ILE A 151 1.58 12.37 -6.01
CA ILE A 151 1.24 13.67 -5.43
C ILE A 151 2.42 14.64 -5.52
N ALA A 152 3.62 14.18 -5.17
CA ALA A 152 4.83 15.00 -5.24
C ALA A 152 5.12 15.51 -6.66
N VAL A 153 4.82 14.70 -7.68
CA VAL A 153 5.09 15.03 -9.10
C VAL A 153 3.94 15.82 -9.73
N GLU A 154 2.70 15.38 -9.53
CA GLU A 154 1.54 15.92 -10.22
C GLU A 154 1.05 17.22 -9.60
N ASP A 155 1.00 17.28 -8.26
CA ASP A 155 0.24 18.31 -7.55
C ASP A 155 1.14 19.39 -6.91
N LEU A 156 2.29 19.03 -6.32
CA LEU A 156 3.15 20.02 -5.63
C LEU A 156 3.64 21.17 -6.55
N PRO A 157 4.07 20.92 -7.80
CA PRO A 157 4.52 22.01 -8.68
C PRO A 157 3.42 23.02 -9.01
N ALA A 158 2.15 22.59 -9.04
CA ALA A 158 1.02 23.49 -9.22
C ALA A 158 0.78 24.41 -8.01
N LEU A 159 1.29 24.03 -6.83
CA LEU A 159 1.32 24.84 -5.62
C LEU A 159 2.58 25.72 -5.51
N GLY A 160 3.47 25.70 -6.51
CA GLY A 160 4.75 26.40 -6.48
C GLY A 160 5.82 25.71 -5.63
N LEU A 161 5.59 24.46 -5.22
CA LEU A 161 6.52 23.66 -4.44
C LEU A 161 7.41 22.79 -5.33
N PRO A 162 8.66 22.52 -4.92
CA PRO A 162 9.50 21.53 -5.60
C PRO A 162 8.94 20.12 -5.40
N ILE A 163 9.31 19.18 -6.29
CA ILE A 163 9.06 17.75 -6.07
C ILE A 163 9.85 17.31 -4.84
N THR A 164 9.15 17.01 -3.75
CA THR A 164 9.74 16.59 -2.48
C THR A 164 8.84 15.61 -1.75
N LEU A 165 9.46 14.73 -0.95
CA LEU A 165 8.75 13.94 0.06
C LEU A 165 8.89 14.56 1.46
N GLY A 166 9.65 15.65 1.58
CA GLY A 166 9.89 16.36 2.83
C GLY A 166 8.74 17.29 3.21
N ASN A 167 9.03 18.20 4.14
CA ASN A 167 8.07 19.17 4.66
C ASN A 167 7.60 20.13 3.55
N VAL A 168 6.28 20.32 3.44
CA VAL A 168 5.61 21.17 2.44
C VAL A 168 5.24 22.58 2.95
N GLY A 169 5.68 22.93 4.15
CA GLY A 169 5.58 24.25 4.73
C GLY A 169 4.14 24.70 4.98
N GLU A 170 3.82 25.92 4.57
CA GLU A 170 2.49 26.52 4.74
C GLU A 170 1.37 25.77 3.99
N HIS A 171 1.73 24.90 3.04
CA HIS A 171 0.78 24.08 2.30
C HIS A 171 0.39 22.78 3.02
N ALA A 172 0.85 22.53 4.25
CA ALA A 172 0.64 21.26 4.96
C ALA A 172 -0.83 20.80 4.95
N GLU A 173 -1.76 21.69 5.27
CA GLU A 173 -3.19 21.34 5.29
C GLU A 173 -3.76 21.08 3.88
N THR A 174 -3.31 21.85 2.88
CA THR A 174 -3.72 21.63 1.48
C THR A 174 -3.22 20.29 0.96
N VAL A 175 -1.97 19.93 1.28
CA VAL A 175 -1.38 18.65 0.89
C VAL A 175 -1.99 17.49 1.68
N ARG A 176 -2.28 17.66 2.97
CA ARG A 176 -3.01 16.66 3.79
C ARG A 176 -4.38 16.35 3.20
N ALA A 177 -5.18 17.38 2.88
CA ALA A 177 -6.50 17.21 2.27
C ALA A 177 -6.43 16.52 0.89
N LEU A 178 -5.37 16.81 0.11
CA LEU A 178 -5.12 16.14 -1.15
C LEU A 178 -4.79 14.65 -0.96
N VAL A 179 -3.93 14.33 0.00
CA VAL A 179 -3.58 12.94 0.37
C VAL A 179 -4.83 12.20 0.83
N GLU A 180 -5.58 12.77 1.77
CA GLU A 180 -6.81 12.18 2.31
C GLU A 180 -7.80 11.83 1.20
N ARG A 181 -8.02 12.75 0.26
CA ARG A 181 -8.91 12.53 -0.87
C ARG A 181 -8.41 11.42 -1.79
N LYS A 182 -7.17 11.51 -2.31
CA LYS A 182 -6.63 10.53 -3.27
C LYS A 182 -6.46 9.14 -2.64
N LEU A 183 -6.02 9.09 -1.38
CA LEU A 183 -5.86 7.84 -0.64
C LEU A 183 -7.22 7.22 -0.31
N GLY A 184 -8.20 8.03 0.11
CA GLY A 184 -9.57 7.59 0.37
C GLY A 184 -10.24 7.00 -0.87
N GLU A 185 -10.09 7.64 -2.04
CA GLU A 185 -10.57 7.13 -3.33
C GLU A 185 -9.94 5.76 -3.66
N ALA A 186 -8.61 5.66 -3.57
CA ALA A 186 -7.89 4.42 -3.88
C ALA A 186 -8.20 3.28 -2.89
N ALA A 187 -8.28 3.60 -1.59
CA ALA A 187 -8.61 2.64 -0.55
C ALA A 187 -10.05 2.14 -0.68
N ALA A 188 -11.00 3.03 -0.97
CA ALA A 188 -12.40 2.63 -1.21
C ALA A 188 -12.52 1.66 -2.39
N GLN A 189 -11.77 1.91 -3.47
CA GLN A 189 -11.71 1.00 -4.61
C GLN A 189 -11.14 -0.37 -4.22
N LEU A 190 -9.97 -0.40 -3.54
CA LEU A 190 -9.36 -1.64 -3.08
C LEU A 190 -10.28 -2.43 -2.16
N ALA A 191 -10.93 -1.75 -1.20
CA ALA A 191 -11.89 -2.36 -0.31
C ALA A 191 -13.04 -3.01 -1.10
N GLN A 192 -13.65 -2.26 -2.02
CA GLN A 192 -14.78 -2.73 -2.81
C GLN A 192 -14.45 -3.95 -3.68
N GLU A 193 -13.25 -3.97 -4.27
CA GLU A 193 -12.85 -5.04 -5.20
C GLU A 193 -12.35 -6.31 -4.49
N ARG A 194 -11.77 -6.16 -3.30
CA ARG A 194 -11.02 -7.25 -2.63
C ARG A 194 -11.54 -7.65 -1.27
N PHE A 195 -12.19 -6.77 -0.52
CA PHE A 195 -12.58 -7.03 0.87
C PHE A 195 -14.09 -7.08 1.09
N ILE A 196 -14.85 -6.14 0.53
CA ILE A 196 -16.30 -6.05 0.80
C ILE A 196 -17.04 -7.25 0.20
N GLY A 197 -17.93 -7.83 1.00
CA GLY A 197 -18.64 -9.06 0.65
C GLY A 197 -17.78 -10.33 0.74
N ARG A 198 -16.54 -10.24 1.21
CA ARG A 198 -15.70 -11.41 1.51
C ARG A 198 -15.90 -11.85 2.96
N GLN A 199 -15.79 -13.15 3.17
CA GLN A 199 -15.78 -13.74 4.49
C GLN A 199 -14.34 -13.88 4.98
N ALA A 200 -14.10 -13.55 6.25
CA ALA A 200 -12.86 -13.89 6.95
C ALA A 200 -13.21 -14.86 8.08
N GLN A 201 -12.47 -15.97 8.17
CA GLN A 201 -12.75 -17.07 9.09
C GLN A 201 -11.53 -17.42 9.95
N ALA A 202 -11.75 -17.88 11.17
CA ALA A 202 -10.72 -18.46 12.04
C ALA A 202 -11.36 -19.51 12.96
N GLY A 203 -11.01 -20.79 12.77
CA GLY A 203 -11.75 -21.90 13.39
C GLY A 203 -13.22 -21.88 12.98
N ASP A 204 -14.11 -21.96 13.96
CA ASP A 204 -15.57 -21.96 13.75
C ASP A 204 -16.18 -20.55 13.64
N ALA A 205 -15.40 -19.50 13.94
CA ALA A 205 -15.88 -18.12 13.86
C ALA A 205 -15.62 -17.53 12.47
N ALA A 206 -16.60 -16.79 11.96
CA ALA A 206 -16.45 -16.06 10.72
C ALA A 206 -17.15 -14.69 10.76
N ILE A 207 -16.65 -13.77 9.95
CA ILE A 207 -17.26 -12.47 9.72
C ILE A 207 -17.42 -12.21 8.23
N LEU A 208 -18.47 -11.51 7.83
CA LEU A 208 -18.67 -10.98 6.48
C LEU A 208 -18.42 -9.47 6.51
N LEU A 209 -17.48 -9.01 5.68
CA LEU A 209 -17.04 -7.61 5.67
C LEU A 209 -18.05 -6.74 4.89
N GLU A 210 -18.55 -5.69 5.53
CA GLU A 210 -19.53 -4.75 4.94
C GLU A 210 -18.90 -3.41 4.56
N ALA A 211 -17.91 -2.93 5.32
CA ALA A 211 -17.19 -1.70 5.01
C ALA A 211 -15.78 -1.68 5.63
N LEU A 212 -14.87 -0.97 4.95
CA LEU A 212 -13.57 -0.56 5.44
C LEU A 212 -13.40 0.92 5.13
N THR A 213 -13.27 1.76 6.16
CA THR A 213 -13.23 3.22 6.02
C THR A 213 -11.96 3.76 6.64
N LEU A 214 -11.30 4.70 5.94
CA LEU A 214 -10.18 5.45 6.48
C LEU A 214 -10.67 6.65 7.29
N THR A 215 -10.04 6.89 8.43
CA THR A 215 -10.30 8.04 9.29
C THR A 215 -8.97 8.63 9.78
N ASP A 216 -8.99 9.88 10.25
CA ASP A 216 -7.85 10.55 10.88
C ASP A 216 -6.56 10.53 10.03
N VAL A 217 -6.67 10.86 8.74
CA VAL A 217 -5.51 10.93 7.84
C VAL A 217 -4.69 12.18 8.16
N GLU A 218 -3.47 11.94 8.63
CA GLU A 218 -2.53 12.97 9.07
C GLU A 218 -1.17 12.81 8.40
N LEU A 219 -0.48 13.94 8.20
CA LEU A 219 0.88 13.99 7.70
C LEU A 219 1.82 14.45 8.81
N PRO A 220 2.51 13.53 9.52
CA PRO A 220 3.45 13.87 10.57
C PRO A 220 4.46 14.91 10.06
N TRP A 221 4.67 16.00 10.79
CA TRP A 221 5.57 17.10 10.40
C TRP A 221 5.29 17.75 9.04
N GLY A 222 4.07 17.59 8.49
CA GLY A 222 3.68 18.18 7.20
C GLY A 222 4.51 17.66 6.02
N ARG A 223 4.95 16.39 6.05
CA ARG A 223 5.74 15.77 4.97
C ARG A 223 4.98 14.62 4.30
N LEU A 224 5.33 14.34 3.04
CA LEU A 224 4.83 13.18 2.28
C LEU A 224 5.66 11.90 2.50
N PHE A 225 6.60 11.94 3.44
CA PHE A 225 7.50 10.81 3.72
C PHE A 225 6.75 9.64 4.38
N ASP A 226 5.81 9.96 5.26
CA ASP A 226 4.98 9.07 6.05
C ASP A 226 3.60 9.69 6.31
N LEU A 227 2.66 8.86 6.77
CA LEU A 227 1.34 9.28 7.21
C LEU A 227 0.89 8.47 8.42
N THR A 228 -0.15 8.94 9.11
CA THR A 228 -0.91 8.12 10.05
C THR A 228 -2.38 8.13 9.64
N MET A 229 -3.08 7.02 9.90
CA MET A 229 -4.51 6.87 9.64
C MET A 229 -5.08 5.76 10.51
N ASN A 230 -6.39 5.81 10.70
CA ASN A 230 -7.18 4.74 11.29
C ASN A 230 -7.97 4.00 10.19
N VAL A 231 -8.24 2.72 10.43
CA VAL A 231 -9.13 1.89 9.60
C VAL A 231 -10.26 1.40 10.48
N ASP A 232 -11.49 1.72 10.11
CA ASP A 232 -12.70 1.19 10.75
C ASP A 232 -13.30 0.09 9.89
N ALA A 233 -13.62 -1.05 10.50
CA ALA A 233 -14.27 -2.18 9.83
C ALA A 233 -15.69 -2.36 10.34
N ARG A 234 -16.67 -2.42 9.42
CA ARG A 234 -18.02 -2.90 9.71
C ARG A 234 -18.20 -4.29 9.15
N TYR A 235 -18.80 -5.17 9.94
CA TYR A 235 -18.97 -6.57 9.60
C TYR A 235 -20.16 -7.17 10.34
N VAL A 236 -20.68 -8.26 9.79
CA VAL A 236 -21.66 -9.13 10.48
C VAL A 236 -21.00 -10.45 10.84
N ILE A 237 -21.43 -11.03 11.97
CA ILE A 237 -20.97 -12.35 12.42
C ILE A 237 -21.73 -13.39 11.61
N GLY A 238 -20.99 -14.33 11.01
CA GLY A 238 -21.54 -15.45 10.24
C GLY A 238 -21.97 -16.63 11.11
#